data_AF-A0A2K6QV47-F1
#
_entry.id   AF-A0A2K6QV47-F1
#
_cell.length_a   1.000
_cell.length_b   1.000
_cell.length_c   1.000
_cell.angle_alpha   90.00
_cell.angle_beta   90.00
_cell.angle_gamma   90.00
#
_symmetry.space_group_name_H-M   'P 1'
#
loop_
_entity.id
_entity.type
_entity.pdbx_description
1 polymer ?
#
loop_
_entity_poly.entity_id
_entity_poly.type
_entity_poly.pdbx_seq_one_letter_code
_entity_poly.pdbx_strand_id
1 'polypeptide(L)'
;MDIQLDPAGDDLPLMANTSHILVKHYVLDLDVDFESQVIEGTIVLFLEDGNRFKKQNSSIEEACQSESNKACNFGMPEPCHVPVTNARTVSSEMEYNDFAICSKGEKDTSDKDGNHDNQEHASGISSSKYCCDTGNHGSEGFLLVLDCCDLSVLKVEEVDVAAVPGMEKFTRSPELTVVSEELRNQIVRELVTLPANRWREQLDYYARCSQAPGCGELLFDTDTWSLQIRKTGAQTATDFPHAIRIWYKTKPEGRSVTWTSDQSGSPCVYTVGSPVNNRALFPCQEPPVAMSTWQATVRAAASFVVLMSGENSAKPTQLWEGCSSWYYYVTMPMPASTFTIAVGCWTEVKMETCSSADLATERPFSPSEADFRHVGVCSHMEYPCRFQNASATTQEIIPHRVFAPVCLTGACQETLVQLIPPCLSAAHSVLGTHPFSRLDVLIVPANFPSLGMASPHIMFLSQSILTGGSHLCGTRLCHEIAHAWFGLALGARDWTEEWLSEGFASHLEDVFWAAAQQLTPYEAREQQELRACLRWRRLQDEMQSSPEEMQVLRFSHVAGRSGNF
;
A
#
# COMPACT_ATOMS: atom_id res chain seq x y z
N MET A 1 -17.60 -0.91 25.36
CA MET A 1 -16.49 -1.35 26.22
C MET A 1 -15.29 -1.32 25.32
N ASP A 2 -14.31 -0.49 25.61
CA ASP A 2 -13.10 -0.42 24.81
C ASP A 2 -12.30 -1.69 25.10
N ILE A 3 -12.12 -2.52 24.09
CA ILE A 3 -11.28 -3.71 24.22
C ILE A 3 -9.84 -3.18 24.28
N GLN A 4 -9.19 -3.35 25.43
CA GLN A 4 -7.79 -3.01 25.60
C GLN A 4 -6.93 -4.06 24.90
N LEU A 5 -6.84 -3.94 23.58
CA LEU A 5 -5.93 -4.71 22.74
C LEU A 5 -4.48 -4.41 23.12
N ASP A 6 -3.60 -5.40 23.04
CA ASP A 6 -2.15 -5.22 23.08
C ASP A 6 -1.63 -4.96 21.66
N PRO A 7 -1.14 -3.74 21.32
CA PRO A 7 -0.60 -3.45 19.98
C PRO A 7 0.70 -4.19 19.63
N ALA A 8 1.21 -5.05 20.53
CA ALA A 8 2.31 -5.96 20.28
C ALA A 8 1.89 -7.45 20.16
N GLY A 9 0.61 -7.78 20.33
CA GLY A 9 0.10 -9.16 20.32
C GLY A 9 -1.23 -9.39 19.62
N ASP A 10 -2.09 -8.38 19.49
CA ASP A 10 -3.40 -8.47 18.83
C ASP A 10 -3.40 -7.86 17.41
N ASP A 11 -4.22 -8.41 16.51
CA ASP A 11 -4.50 -7.82 15.19
C ASP A 11 -5.12 -6.41 15.33
N LEU A 12 -4.53 -5.43 14.65
CA LEU A 12 -5.05 -4.05 14.67
C LEU A 12 -6.36 -3.94 13.87
N PRO A 13 -7.45 -3.41 14.47
CA PRO A 13 -8.77 -3.46 13.85
C PRO A 13 -8.87 -2.55 12.61
N LEU A 14 -9.69 -2.97 11.65
CA LEU A 14 -10.12 -2.15 10.50
C LEU A 14 -11.55 -1.67 10.77
N MET A 15 -11.71 -0.37 10.98
CA MET A 15 -12.93 0.26 11.47
C MET A 15 -13.75 0.92 10.35
N ALA A 16 -13.12 1.31 9.24
CA ALA A 16 -13.80 2.06 8.19
C ALA A 16 -14.97 1.31 7.55
N ASN A 17 -16.15 1.94 7.49
CA ASN A 17 -17.40 1.32 7.03
C ASN A 17 -17.58 1.29 5.49
N THR A 18 -16.49 0.93 4.81
CA THR A 18 -16.30 0.78 3.35
C THR A 18 -17.43 0.07 2.58
N SER A 19 -18.17 -0.82 3.23
CA SER A 19 -19.33 -1.54 2.66
C SER A 19 -20.56 -0.66 2.44
N HIS A 20 -20.59 0.56 3.00
CA HIS A 20 -21.67 1.55 2.91
C HIS A 20 -21.27 2.79 2.11
N ILE A 21 -20.04 3.28 2.29
CA ILE A 21 -19.52 4.49 1.66
C ILE A 21 -18.00 4.37 1.45
N LEU A 22 -17.53 4.77 0.28
CA LEU A 22 -16.12 4.69 -0.12
C LEU A 22 -15.56 6.09 -0.41
N VAL A 23 -14.34 6.36 0.05
CA VAL A 23 -13.54 7.46 -0.51
C VAL A 23 -13.15 7.08 -1.95
N LYS A 24 -13.12 8.06 -2.85
CA LYS A 24 -12.67 7.93 -4.24
C LYS A 24 -11.48 8.83 -4.55
N HIS A 25 -11.41 9.98 -3.89
CA HIS A 25 -10.30 10.91 -4.02
C HIS A 25 -10.00 11.61 -2.68
N TYR A 26 -8.72 11.67 -2.32
CA TYR A 26 -8.18 12.46 -1.22
C TYR A 26 -7.48 13.71 -1.77
N VAL A 27 -7.86 14.91 -1.30
CA VAL A 27 -7.06 16.13 -1.51
C VAL A 27 -6.41 16.53 -0.20
N LEU A 28 -5.10 16.43 -0.11
CA LEU A 28 -4.33 16.82 1.07
C LEU A 28 -3.67 18.19 0.85
N ASP A 29 -3.71 19.04 1.85
CA ASP A 29 -2.91 20.27 1.94
C ASP A 29 -2.24 20.30 3.30
N LEU A 30 -0.93 20.02 3.30
CA LEU A 30 -0.12 19.69 4.48
C LEU A 30 0.99 20.71 4.69
N ASP A 31 1.29 21.01 5.95
CA ASP A 31 2.51 21.65 6.42
C ASP A 31 3.33 20.67 7.27
N VAL A 32 4.66 20.79 7.22
CA VAL A 32 5.60 19.84 7.84
C VAL A 32 6.53 20.59 8.78
N ASP A 33 6.17 20.63 10.07
CA ASP A 33 6.94 21.32 11.09
C ASP A 33 7.93 20.39 11.81
N PHE A 34 9.21 20.69 11.63
CA PHE A 34 10.32 20.01 12.26
C PHE A 34 10.61 20.48 13.71
N GLU A 35 10.09 21.64 14.14
CA GLU A 35 10.26 22.12 15.51
C GLU A 35 9.31 21.39 16.48
N SER A 36 8.03 21.21 16.10
CA SER A 36 7.07 20.43 16.90
C SER A 36 6.98 18.95 16.54
N GLN A 37 7.62 18.49 15.47
CA GLN A 37 7.54 17.13 14.93
C GLN A 37 6.10 16.73 14.57
N VAL A 38 5.44 17.61 13.81
CA VAL A 38 4.03 17.47 13.41
C VAL A 38 3.87 17.70 11.90
N ILE A 39 3.04 16.87 11.28
CA ILE A 39 2.41 17.17 9.99
C ILE A 39 0.98 17.61 10.29
N GLU A 40 0.61 18.83 9.88
CA GLU A 40 -0.75 19.37 10.08
C GLU A 40 -1.32 20.00 8.82
N GLY A 41 -2.64 20.16 8.79
CA GLY A 41 -3.32 20.83 7.68
C GLY A 41 -4.74 20.36 7.47
N THR A 42 -5.10 20.14 6.20
CA THR A 42 -6.44 19.70 5.80
C THR A 42 -6.41 18.51 4.87
N ILE A 43 -7.44 17.68 4.98
CA ILE A 43 -7.78 16.68 3.96
C ILE A 43 -9.24 16.84 3.54
N VAL A 44 -9.50 16.76 2.24
CA VAL A 44 -10.86 16.79 1.67
C VAL A 44 -11.14 15.45 1.01
N LEU A 45 -12.21 14.81 1.46
CA LEU A 45 -12.65 13.48 1.01
C LEU A 45 -13.80 13.63 0.02
N PHE A 46 -13.66 13.01 -1.15
CA PHE A 46 -14.75 12.85 -2.12
C PHE A 46 -15.25 11.41 -2.07
N LEU A 47 -16.53 11.25 -1.74
CA LEU A 47 -17.15 9.99 -1.35
C LEU A 47 -18.16 9.49 -2.40
N GLU A 48 -18.37 8.17 -2.46
CA GLU A 48 -19.44 7.53 -3.24
C GLU A 48 -20.17 6.47 -2.38
N ASP A 49 -21.48 6.31 -2.59
CA ASP A 49 -22.28 5.30 -1.90
C ASP A 49 -21.99 3.87 -2.43
N GLY A 50 -21.82 2.93 -1.49
CA GLY A 50 -21.45 1.54 -1.78
C GLY A 50 -22.51 0.76 -2.57
N ASN A 51 -23.73 1.29 -2.70
CA ASN A 51 -24.81 0.69 -3.50
C ASN A 51 -24.55 0.78 -5.01
N ARG A 52 -23.77 1.77 -5.47
CA ARG A 52 -23.35 1.88 -6.87
C ARG A 52 -22.14 0.99 -7.18
N PHE A 53 -21.16 0.93 -6.26
CA PHE A 53 -19.98 0.06 -6.39
C PHE A 53 -20.35 -1.43 -6.52
N LYS A 54 -21.31 -1.91 -5.70
CA LYS A 54 -21.84 -3.29 -5.80
C LYS A 54 -22.40 -3.63 -7.19
N LYS A 55 -23.00 -2.67 -7.90
CA LYS A 55 -23.52 -2.86 -9.27
C LYS A 55 -22.44 -2.84 -10.36
N GLN A 56 -21.34 -2.12 -10.13
CA GLN A 56 -20.17 -2.18 -11.02
C GLN A 56 -19.48 -3.55 -10.88
N ASN A 57 -19.17 -3.97 -9.64
CA ASN A 57 -18.50 -5.24 -9.41
C ASN A 57 -19.32 -6.45 -9.89
N SER A 58 -20.65 -6.47 -9.70
CA SER A 58 -21.47 -7.56 -10.23
C SER A 58 -21.37 -7.70 -11.76
N SER A 59 -21.29 -6.58 -12.50
CA SER A 59 -21.11 -6.61 -13.96
C SER A 59 -19.71 -7.06 -14.40
N ILE A 60 -18.69 -6.89 -13.55
CA ILE A 60 -17.33 -7.38 -13.79
C ILE A 60 -17.22 -8.87 -13.45
N GLU A 61 -17.85 -9.32 -12.37
CA GLU A 61 -17.92 -10.75 -12.01
C GLU A 61 -18.70 -11.56 -13.08
N GLU A 62 -19.82 -11.05 -13.59
CA GLU A 62 -20.55 -11.64 -14.72
C GLU A 62 -19.69 -11.70 -16.00
N ALA A 63 -18.91 -10.65 -16.30
CA ALA A 63 -18.00 -10.63 -17.44
C ALA A 63 -16.90 -11.69 -17.31
N CYS A 64 -16.19 -11.76 -16.17
CA CYS A 64 -15.13 -12.75 -15.93
C CYS A 64 -15.67 -14.20 -15.97
N GLN A 65 -16.88 -14.45 -15.47
CA GLN A 65 -17.53 -15.77 -15.57
C GLN A 65 -17.91 -16.14 -17.01
N SER A 66 -18.13 -15.16 -17.89
CA SER A 66 -18.41 -15.41 -19.31
C SER A 66 -17.15 -15.78 -20.10
N GLU A 67 -15.98 -15.21 -19.77
CA GLU A 67 -14.74 -15.45 -20.51
C GLU A 67 -14.00 -16.73 -20.07
N SER A 68 -14.14 -17.14 -18.81
CA SER A 68 -13.46 -18.34 -18.26
C SER A 68 -13.84 -19.67 -18.94
N ASN A 69 -14.91 -19.69 -19.74
CA ASN A 69 -15.34 -20.85 -20.52
C ASN A 69 -14.51 -21.12 -21.80
N LYS A 70 -13.49 -20.31 -22.12
CA LYS A 70 -12.50 -20.61 -23.18
C LYS A 70 -11.25 -21.27 -22.61
N ALA A 71 -11.26 -22.60 -22.57
CA ALA A 71 -10.11 -23.41 -22.18
C ALA A 71 -8.88 -23.14 -23.09
N CYS A 72 -7.90 -22.42 -22.56
CA CYS A 72 -6.61 -22.20 -23.22
C CYS A 72 -5.71 -23.42 -23.01
N ASN A 73 -5.65 -24.30 -24.01
CA ASN A 73 -4.81 -25.50 -24.01
C ASN A 73 -3.31 -25.15 -24.12
N PHE A 74 -2.70 -24.75 -23.01
CA PHE A 74 -1.24 -24.75 -22.90
C PHE A 74 -0.73 -26.20 -22.81
N GLY A 75 0.12 -26.58 -23.76
CA GLY A 75 0.75 -27.90 -23.78
C GLY A 75 1.82 -28.01 -22.70
N MET A 76 1.59 -28.87 -21.70
CA MET A 76 2.55 -29.14 -20.63
C MET A 76 3.79 -29.88 -21.16
N PRO A 77 5.01 -29.41 -20.89
CA PRO A 77 6.21 -30.25 -20.91
C PRO A 77 6.12 -31.34 -19.83
N GLU A 78 6.76 -32.49 -20.05
CA GLU A 78 6.70 -33.62 -19.12
C GLU A 78 7.38 -33.32 -17.77
N PRO A 79 6.80 -33.74 -16.62
CA PRO A 79 7.43 -33.53 -15.31
C PRO A 79 8.65 -34.43 -15.10
N CYS A 80 9.81 -33.85 -14.80
CA CYS A 80 10.97 -34.62 -14.34
C CYS A 80 10.73 -35.15 -12.91
N HIS A 81 10.45 -36.44 -12.78
CA HIS A 81 10.25 -37.08 -11.48
C HIS A 81 11.53 -37.14 -10.63
N VAL A 82 11.51 -36.52 -9.46
CA VAL A 82 12.43 -36.80 -8.35
C VAL A 82 11.62 -37.39 -7.18
N PRO A 83 11.92 -38.61 -6.70
CA PRO A 83 11.09 -39.27 -5.68
C PRO A 83 11.42 -38.76 -4.28
N VAL A 84 10.43 -38.15 -3.61
CA VAL A 84 10.50 -37.82 -2.18
C VAL A 84 10.01 -39.02 -1.37
N THR A 85 10.90 -39.61 -0.55
CA THR A 85 10.59 -40.81 0.24
C THR A 85 9.92 -40.44 1.56
N ASN A 86 8.63 -40.74 1.70
CA ASN A 86 7.90 -40.59 2.96
C ASN A 86 8.47 -41.50 4.07
N ALA A 87 8.92 -40.92 5.17
CA ALA A 87 9.25 -41.68 6.39
C ALA A 87 7.97 -42.01 7.18
N ARG A 88 7.73 -43.29 7.45
CA ARG A 88 6.71 -43.74 8.41
C ARG A 88 7.33 -44.63 9.49
N THR A 89 6.86 -44.38 10.70
CA THR A 89 6.85 -45.18 11.93
C THR A 89 7.31 -46.64 11.81
N VAL A 90 8.29 -47.03 12.63
CA VAL A 90 8.63 -48.44 12.91
C VAL A 90 8.88 -48.63 14.41
N SER A 91 8.18 -49.60 15.00
CA SER A 91 8.53 -50.35 16.21
C SER A 91 8.82 -51.79 15.77
N SER A 92 9.63 -52.63 16.43
CA SER A 92 10.28 -52.61 17.75
C SER A 92 11.67 -53.33 17.65
N GLU A 93 12.37 -53.95 18.63
CA GLU A 93 12.07 -54.36 20.01
C GLU A 93 13.35 -54.58 20.87
N MET A 94 13.24 -54.25 22.17
CA MET A 94 13.80 -54.94 23.36
C MET A 94 15.19 -55.64 23.35
N GLU A 95 16.10 -55.19 24.23
CA GLU A 95 16.61 -56.04 25.34
C GLU A 95 17.21 -55.22 26.51
N TYR A 96 17.44 -55.86 27.66
CA TYR A 96 17.71 -55.24 28.98
C TYR A 96 19.20 -55.20 29.37
N ASN A 97 19.59 -54.24 30.23
CA ASN A 97 20.06 -54.53 31.61
C ASN A 97 20.19 -53.26 32.48
N ASP A 98 20.31 -53.46 33.80
CA ASP A 98 19.87 -52.53 34.86
C ASP A 98 21.01 -52.05 35.80
N PHE A 99 20.64 -51.38 36.91
CA PHE A 99 21.37 -50.94 38.11
C PHE A 99 22.02 -49.52 38.11
N ALA A 100 21.91 -48.70 39.16
CA ALA A 100 20.98 -48.70 40.33
C ALA A 100 21.13 -47.43 41.24
N ILE A 101 20.02 -46.99 41.85
CA ILE A 101 19.83 -46.52 43.27
C ILE A 101 20.76 -45.37 43.77
N CYS A 102 20.25 -44.22 44.24
CA CYS A 102 19.53 -44.08 45.54
C CYS A 102 18.76 -42.73 45.70
N SER A 103 17.93 -42.61 46.76
CA SER A 103 17.01 -41.48 47.03
C SER A 103 16.73 -41.26 48.53
N LYS A 104 16.19 -40.09 48.96
CA LYS A 104 15.25 -39.90 50.12
C LYS A 104 14.86 -38.44 50.47
N GLY A 105 13.69 -38.29 51.12
CA GLY A 105 13.17 -37.08 51.84
C GLY A 105 12.07 -36.33 51.06
N GLU A 106 10.76 -36.45 51.34
CA GLU A 106 9.96 -35.99 52.52
C GLU A 106 9.94 -34.45 52.70
N LYS A 107 8.79 -33.75 52.89
CA LYS A 107 7.37 -34.15 53.06
C LYS A 107 6.40 -32.93 53.00
N ASP A 108 5.09 -33.18 52.80
CA ASP A 108 3.87 -32.47 53.31
C ASP A 108 3.80 -30.90 53.24
N THR A 109 2.70 -30.15 53.04
CA THR A 109 1.22 -30.30 52.86
C THR A 109 0.68 -28.89 52.42
N SER A 110 -0.55 -28.60 51.97
CA SER A 110 -1.82 -29.32 51.69
C SER A 110 -2.79 -28.40 50.90
N ASP A 111 -3.80 -28.99 50.23
CA ASP A 111 -5.14 -28.47 49.88
C ASP A 111 -5.34 -27.06 49.26
N LYS A 112 -5.84 -27.03 48.01
CA LYS A 112 -7.31 -26.95 47.77
C LYS A 112 -7.73 -27.18 46.31
N ASP A 113 -8.87 -27.85 46.14
CA ASP A 113 -9.53 -28.06 44.84
C ASP A 113 -10.13 -26.77 44.26
N GLY A 114 -10.27 -26.75 42.92
CA GLY A 114 -10.84 -25.64 42.17
C GLY A 114 -11.17 -26.00 40.72
N ASN A 115 -11.97 -27.06 40.50
CA ASN A 115 -12.45 -27.41 39.16
C ASN A 115 -13.21 -26.26 38.51
N HIS A 116 -12.71 -25.75 37.39
CA HIS A 116 -13.49 -24.97 36.43
C HIS A 116 -13.08 -25.34 35.00
N ASP A 117 -13.89 -26.19 34.38
CA ASP A 117 -13.88 -26.38 32.92
C ASP A 117 -14.32 -25.06 32.26
N ASN A 118 -13.39 -24.37 31.59
CA ASN A 118 -13.73 -23.26 30.68
C ASN A 118 -13.56 -23.73 29.22
N GLN A 119 -14.34 -24.75 28.86
CA GLN A 119 -14.47 -25.22 27.47
C GLN A 119 -15.42 -24.31 26.66
N GLU A 120 -15.14 -23.01 26.61
CA GLU A 120 -15.76 -22.07 25.67
C GLU A 120 -14.97 -20.75 25.66
N HIS A 121 -14.42 -20.37 24.50
CA HIS A 121 -14.08 -19.00 24.01
C HIS A 121 -13.10 -19.05 22.82
N ALA A 122 -13.45 -19.81 21.77
CA ALA A 122 -12.71 -19.89 20.50
C ALA A 122 -13.68 -19.85 19.31
N SER A 123 -14.57 -18.87 19.31
CA SER A 123 -15.77 -18.83 18.45
C SER A 123 -16.19 -17.40 18.08
N GLY A 124 -15.21 -16.53 17.79
CA GLY A 124 -15.41 -15.08 17.63
C GLY A 124 -15.09 -14.47 16.25
N ILE A 125 -14.42 -15.17 15.34
CA ILE A 125 -13.89 -14.57 14.10
C ILE A 125 -14.74 -14.96 12.88
N SER A 126 -15.68 -14.08 12.52
CA SER A 126 -16.23 -13.96 11.17
C SER A 126 -16.15 -12.52 10.74
N SER A 127 -15.61 -12.26 9.54
CA SER A 127 -15.61 -10.94 8.91
C SER A 127 -17.03 -10.40 8.60
N SER A 128 -18.07 -11.21 8.83
CA SER A 128 -19.48 -10.79 8.80
C SER A 128 -20.04 -10.36 10.17
N LYS A 129 -19.22 -10.24 11.23
CA LYS A 129 -19.72 -10.03 12.60
C LYS A 129 -19.10 -8.87 13.39
N TYR A 130 -18.30 -8.03 12.72
CA TYR A 130 -18.03 -6.64 13.15
C TYR A 130 -18.91 -5.61 12.43
N CYS A 131 -20.09 -6.03 11.95
CA CYS A 131 -21.20 -5.09 11.87
C CYS A 131 -21.58 -4.69 13.29
N CYS A 132 -21.44 -3.42 13.64
CA CYS A 132 -22.07 -2.84 14.83
C CYS A 132 -23.59 -2.74 14.58
N ASP A 133 -24.29 -3.88 14.67
CA ASP A 133 -25.75 -3.91 14.83
C ASP A 133 -26.11 -3.36 16.21
N THR A 134 -26.07 -2.03 16.35
CA THR A 134 -26.53 -1.29 17.52
C THR A 134 -28.05 -1.42 17.62
N GLY A 135 -28.49 -2.47 18.35
CA GLY A 135 -29.89 -2.86 18.45
C GLY A 135 -30.80 -1.71 18.92
N ASN A 136 -31.75 -1.33 18.05
CA ASN A 136 -32.94 -0.51 18.29
C ASN A 136 -32.97 0.37 19.57
N HIS A 137 -32.19 1.45 19.58
CA HIS A 137 -32.41 2.58 20.47
C HIS A 137 -32.43 3.90 19.67
N GLY A 138 -33.61 4.53 19.55
CA GLY A 138 -33.72 5.99 19.44
C GLY A 138 -33.15 6.71 18.22
N SER A 139 -33.24 6.17 17.00
CA SER A 139 -32.98 6.89 15.73
C SER A 139 -31.64 7.64 15.67
N GLU A 140 -30.52 6.94 15.87
CA GLU A 140 -29.21 7.46 15.46
C GLU A 140 -29.12 7.50 13.92
N GLY A 141 -28.67 8.65 13.39
CA GLY A 141 -28.49 8.85 11.95
C GLY A 141 -27.23 8.18 11.39
N PHE A 142 -27.00 8.32 10.08
CA PHE A 142 -25.87 7.68 9.41
C PHE A 142 -24.52 8.16 9.98
N LEU A 143 -23.64 7.19 10.19
CA LEU A 143 -22.29 7.35 10.70
C LEU A 143 -21.29 7.05 9.58
N LEU A 144 -20.46 8.02 9.20
CA LEU A 144 -19.23 7.73 8.48
C LEU A 144 -18.17 7.30 9.51
N VAL A 145 -17.48 6.19 9.25
CA VAL A 145 -16.34 5.73 10.04
C VAL A 145 -15.12 5.65 9.14
N LEU A 146 -14.02 6.25 9.60
CA LEU A 146 -12.70 6.25 8.96
C LEU A 146 -11.68 5.62 9.90
N ASP A 147 -10.71 4.90 9.36
CA ASP A 147 -9.54 4.44 10.14
C ASP A 147 -8.72 5.67 10.53
N CYS A 148 -8.47 5.85 11.83
CA CYS A 148 -7.78 7.02 12.37
C CYS A 148 -7.21 6.68 13.75
N CYS A 149 -5.90 6.78 13.93
CA CYS A 149 -5.22 6.52 15.21
C CYS A 149 -4.17 7.63 15.42
N ASP A 150 -3.87 8.01 16.67
CA ASP A 150 -2.84 9.02 16.99
C ASP A 150 -2.90 10.37 16.23
N LEU A 151 -4.06 10.75 15.69
CA LEU A 151 -4.31 12.07 15.12
C LEU A 151 -5.05 12.96 16.13
N SER A 152 -4.86 14.27 16.02
CA SER A 152 -5.68 15.30 16.67
C SER A 152 -6.58 15.94 15.62
N VAL A 153 -7.84 15.52 15.55
CA VAL A 153 -8.83 16.12 14.64
C VAL A 153 -9.37 17.38 15.28
N LEU A 154 -9.31 18.49 14.55
CA LEU A 154 -9.59 19.84 15.06
C LEU A 154 -10.97 20.35 14.65
N LYS A 155 -11.41 20.00 13.44
CA LYS A 155 -12.71 20.38 12.87
C LYS A 155 -13.08 19.45 11.71
N VAL A 156 -14.38 19.22 11.52
CA VAL A 156 -14.94 18.60 10.31
C VAL A 156 -16.08 19.48 9.76
N GLU A 157 -16.16 19.67 8.44
CA GLU A 157 -17.27 20.36 7.78
C GLU A 157 -17.64 19.74 6.42
N GLU A 158 -18.85 20.01 5.96
CA GLU A 158 -19.29 19.77 4.58
C GLU A 158 -18.82 20.91 3.66
N VAL A 159 -18.26 20.55 2.50
CA VAL A 159 -17.71 21.46 1.51
C VAL A 159 -18.79 21.90 0.51
N ASP A 160 -18.95 23.21 0.28
CA ASP A 160 -19.89 23.71 -0.72
C ASP A 160 -19.32 23.60 -2.14
N VAL A 161 -19.40 22.39 -2.69
CA VAL A 161 -19.02 22.11 -4.08
C VAL A 161 -19.88 22.86 -5.10
N ALA A 162 -21.06 23.36 -4.73
CA ALA A 162 -21.91 24.14 -5.64
C ALA A 162 -21.46 25.61 -5.75
N ALA A 163 -20.71 26.12 -4.79
CA ALA A 163 -20.09 27.45 -4.85
C ALA A 163 -18.87 27.53 -5.80
N VAL A 164 -18.39 26.39 -6.32
CA VAL A 164 -17.24 26.34 -7.25
C VAL A 164 -17.70 26.67 -8.68
N PRO A 165 -17.17 27.74 -9.33
CA PRO A 165 -17.61 28.14 -10.66
C PRO A 165 -17.42 27.05 -11.73
N GLY A 166 -18.37 26.90 -12.66
CA GLY A 166 -18.26 25.86 -13.68
C GLY A 166 -18.67 24.47 -13.20
N MET A 167 -19.24 24.33 -12.00
CA MET A 167 -19.85 23.08 -11.51
C MET A 167 -21.31 22.91 -11.96
N GLU A 168 -21.93 23.96 -12.48
CA GLU A 168 -23.33 23.96 -12.91
C GLU A 168 -23.57 22.89 -13.99
N LYS A 169 -22.53 22.58 -14.78
CA LYS A 169 -22.53 21.52 -15.79
C LYS A 169 -22.69 20.08 -15.27
N PHE A 170 -22.47 19.84 -13.97
CA PHE A 170 -22.73 18.55 -13.33
C PHE A 170 -24.17 18.46 -12.78
N THR A 171 -24.90 19.57 -12.77
CA THR A 171 -26.33 19.59 -12.46
C THR A 171 -27.12 19.21 -13.72
N ARG A 172 -28.09 18.30 -13.59
CA ARG A 172 -28.90 17.83 -14.72
C ARG A 172 -30.17 18.66 -14.97
N SER A 173 -30.46 19.64 -14.09
CA SER A 173 -31.69 20.44 -14.10
C SER A 173 -31.41 21.89 -13.67
N PRO A 174 -31.73 22.91 -14.48
CA PRO A 174 -31.45 24.32 -14.17
C PRO A 174 -32.47 24.99 -13.23
N GLU A 175 -33.41 24.24 -12.65
CA GLU A 175 -34.56 24.79 -11.92
C GLU A 175 -34.38 24.86 -10.38
N LEU A 176 -33.30 24.31 -9.84
CA LEU A 176 -32.99 24.36 -8.40
C LEU A 176 -32.41 25.73 -8.00
N THR A 177 -33.30 26.68 -7.69
CA THR A 177 -32.96 28.03 -7.22
C THR A 177 -32.48 28.09 -5.75
N VAL A 178 -32.44 26.94 -5.07
CA VAL A 178 -31.82 26.75 -3.76
C VAL A 178 -30.90 25.54 -3.85
N VAL A 179 -29.65 25.67 -3.39
CA VAL A 179 -28.69 24.55 -3.33
C VAL A 179 -29.11 23.58 -2.23
N SER A 180 -29.88 22.55 -2.60
CA SER A 180 -30.17 21.43 -1.70
C SER A 180 -28.93 20.55 -1.50
N GLU A 181 -28.97 19.74 -0.45
CA GLU A 181 -27.88 18.82 -0.11
C GLU A 181 -27.75 17.71 -1.17
N GLU A 182 -28.89 17.30 -1.73
CA GLU A 182 -29.00 16.41 -2.88
C GLU A 182 -28.25 16.96 -4.10
N LEU A 183 -28.25 18.28 -4.32
CA LEU A 183 -27.55 18.92 -5.44
C LEU A 183 -26.03 18.86 -5.26
N ARG A 184 -25.53 19.11 -4.04
CA ARG A 184 -24.09 18.97 -3.71
C ARG A 184 -23.65 17.51 -3.87
N ASN A 185 -24.44 16.57 -3.35
CA ASN A 185 -24.19 15.13 -3.52
C ASN A 185 -24.26 14.70 -5.00
N GLN A 186 -25.15 15.28 -5.81
CA GLN A 186 -25.20 15.04 -7.26
C GLN A 186 -23.92 15.54 -7.96
N ILE A 187 -23.46 16.77 -7.66
CA ILE A 187 -22.24 17.33 -8.25
C ILE A 187 -21.04 16.42 -7.98
N VAL A 188 -20.87 15.94 -6.75
CA VAL A 188 -19.80 14.98 -6.42
C VAL A 188 -19.98 13.66 -7.16
N ARG A 189 -21.19 13.07 -7.17
CA ARG A 189 -21.46 11.79 -7.85
C ARG A 189 -21.14 11.79 -9.34
N GLU A 190 -21.37 12.91 -10.04
CA GLU A 190 -21.01 13.06 -11.46
C GLU A 190 -19.51 13.38 -11.65
N LEU A 191 -18.89 14.10 -10.71
CA LEU A 191 -17.45 14.40 -10.71
C LEU A 191 -16.59 13.14 -10.49
N VAL A 192 -16.92 12.29 -9.51
CA VAL A 192 -16.17 11.05 -9.24
C VAL A 192 -16.29 10.04 -10.38
N THR A 193 -17.37 10.10 -11.17
CA THR A 193 -17.54 9.30 -12.40
C THR A 193 -17.22 10.05 -13.69
N LEU A 194 -16.32 11.04 -13.67
CA LEU A 194 -15.71 11.53 -14.89
C LEU A 194 -14.87 10.42 -15.55
N PRO A 195 -15.00 10.17 -16.87
CA PRO A 195 -14.19 9.16 -17.56
C PRO A 195 -12.69 9.41 -17.43
N ALA A 196 -11.89 8.34 -17.38
CA ALA A 196 -10.46 8.41 -17.10
C ALA A 196 -9.66 9.37 -18.01
N ASN A 197 -10.08 9.57 -19.26
CA ASN A 197 -9.41 10.49 -20.18
C ASN A 197 -9.54 11.98 -19.78
N ARG A 198 -10.44 12.32 -18.85
CA ARG A 198 -10.66 13.67 -18.30
C ARG A 198 -10.02 13.89 -16.92
N TRP A 199 -9.13 12.99 -16.47
CA TRP A 199 -8.47 13.09 -15.15
C TRP A 199 -7.93 14.48 -14.80
N ARG A 200 -7.31 15.21 -15.74
CA ARG A 200 -6.78 16.58 -15.50
C ARG A 200 -7.87 17.57 -15.09
N GLU A 201 -9.04 17.46 -15.72
CA GLU A 201 -10.22 18.25 -15.40
C GLU A 201 -10.78 17.85 -14.03
N GLN A 202 -10.81 16.54 -13.74
CA GLN A 202 -11.25 16.01 -12.46
C GLN A 202 -10.38 16.53 -11.30
N LEU A 203 -9.05 16.51 -11.44
CA LEU A 203 -8.10 17.07 -10.46
C LEU A 203 -8.27 18.58 -10.26
N ASP A 204 -8.49 19.36 -11.33
CA ASP A 204 -8.81 20.81 -11.23
C ASP A 204 -10.06 21.05 -10.36
N TYR A 205 -11.14 20.30 -10.61
CA TYR A 205 -12.36 20.41 -9.81
C TYR A 205 -12.15 19.95 -8.37
N TYR A 206 -11.40 18.87 -8.11
CA TYR A 206 -11.06 18.47 -6.74
C TYR A 206 -10.23 19.55 -6.02
N ALA A 207 -9.26 20.18 -6.68
CA ALA A 207 -8.41 21.23 -6.10
C ALA A 207 -9.19 22.53 -5.83
N ARG A 208 -10.19 22.82 -6.66
CA ARG A 208 -11.04 24.02 -6.49
C ARG A 208 -12.17 23.78 -5.49
N CYS A 209 -12.65 22.56 -5.37
CA CYS A 209 -13.49 22.13 -4.24
C CYS A 209 -12.71 22.17 -2.91
N SER A 210 -11.46 21.73 -2.86
CA SER A 210 -10.68 21.79 -1.61
C SER A 210 -10.40 23.20 -1.12
N GLN A 211 -10.60 24.23 -1.95
CA GLN A 211 -10.56 25.65 -1.62
C GLN A 211 -11.94 26.30 -1.42
N ALA A 212 -13.05 25.57 -1.64
CA ALA A 212 -14.42 26.10 -1.52
C ALA A 212 -14.83 26.33 -0.05
N PRO A 213 -15.75 27.28 0.25
CA PRO A 213 -16.24 27.47 1.62
C PRO A 213 -16.95 26.23 2.16
N GLY A 214 -16.95 26.06 3.48
CA GLY A 214 -17.83 25.09 4.14
C GLY A 214 -19.27 25.60 4.23
N CYS A 215 -20.25 24.73 4.04
CA CYS A 215 -21.68 25.06 4.20
C CYS A 215 -22.32 24.50 5.48
N GLY A 216 -21.59 23.73 6.29
CA GLY A 216 -22.05 23.28 7.60
C GLY A 216 -21.00 22.47 8.35
N GLU A 217 -20.81 22.72 9.64
CA GLU A 217 -19.93 21.93 10.50
C GLU A 217 -20.58 20.58 10.83
N LEU A 218 -19.77 19.52 10.88
CA LEU A 218 -20.22 18.16 11.15
C LEU A 218 -19.82 17.72 12.55
N LEU A 219 -20.68 16.96 13.21
CA LEU A 219 -20.38 16.39 14.52
C LEU A 219 -19.38 15.25 14.33
N PHE A 220 -18.31 15.23 15.11
CA PHE A 220 -17.33 14.16 15.08
C PHE A 220 -16.90 13.75 16.48
N ASP A 221 -16.41 12.51 16.59
CA ASP A 221 -15.77 11.94 17.77
C ASP A 221 -14.58 11.07 17.32
N THR A 222 -13.58 10.91 18.18
CA THR A 222 -12.38 10.10 17.88
C THR A 222 -12.12 9.11 19.00
N ASP A 223 -12.24 7.83 18.69
CA ASP A 223 -11.82 6.73 19.57
C ASP A 223 -10.35 6.35 19.30
N THR A 224 -9.89 5.22 19.85
CA THR A 224 -8.51 4.73 19.71
C THR A 224 -8.12 4.38 18.27
N TRP A 225 -9.09 3.98 17.43
CA TRP A 225 -8.84 3.39 16.11
C TRP A 225 -9.66 4.01 14.97
N SER A 226 -10.68 4.82 15.28
CA SER A 226 -11.56 5.43 14.28
C SER A 226 -11.90 6.91 14.53
N LEU A 227 -12.15 7.60 13.41
CA LEU A 227 -12.80 8.91 13.37
C LEU A 227 -14.25 8.69 12.93
N GLN A 228 -15.17 9.04 13.82
CA GLN A 228 -16.61 8.87 13.66
C GLN A 228 -17.25 10.21 13.31
N ILE A 229 -17.94 10.31 12.17
CA ILE A 229 -18.51 11.58 11.67
C ILE A 229 -20.01 11.43 11.42
N ARG A 230 -20.80 12.36 11.96
CA ARG A 230 -22.28 12.36 11.95
C ARG A 230 -22.81 13.67 11.39
N LYS A 231 -23.89 13.58 10.59
CA LYS A 231 -24.67 14.74 10.14
C LYS A 231 -26.11 14.66 10.67
N THR A 232 -26.55 15.72 11.35
CA THR A 232 -27.94 15.85 11.80
C THR A 232 -28.90 15.76 10.62
N GLY A 233 -29.80 14.78 10.64
CA GLY A 233 -30.81 14.55 9.60
C GLY A 233 -30.44 13.50 8.55
N ALA A 234 -29.15 13.21 8.32
CA ALA A 234 -28.74 12.14 7.40
C ALA A 234 -29.09 10.76 8.01
N GLN A 235 -29.82 9.91 7.29
CA GLN A 235 -30.23 8.58 7.75
C GLN A 235 -29.52 7.45 6.99
N THR A 236 -29.05 7.71 5.77
CA THR A 236 -28.30 6.77 4.93
C THR A 236 -27.02 7.40 4.37
N ALA A 237 -26.12 6.57 3.85
CA ALA A 237 -24.93 7.03 3.11
C ALA A 237 -25.28 7.94 1.91
N THR A 238 -26.49 7.85 1.37
CA THR A 238 -27.01 8.66 0.26
C THR A 238 -27.25 10.13 0.65
N ASP A 239 -27.54 10.35 1.94
CA ASP A 239 -27.96 11.62 2.54
C ASP A 239 -26.81 12.29 3.30
N PHE A 240 -25.78 11.51 3.65
CA PHE A 240 -24.52 12.01 4.18
C PHE A 240 -23.79 12.87 3.14
N PRO A 241 -22.98 13.87 3.52
CA PRO A 241 -22.28 14.71 2.55
C PRO A 241 -21.23 13.94 1.76
N HIS A 242 -21.28 14.04 0.43
CA HIS A 242 -20.31 13.40 -0.45
C HIS A 242 -18.96 14.16 -0.55
N ALA A 243 -18.85 15.39 -0.03
CA ALA A 243 -17.60 16.13 0.08
C ALA A 243 -17.45 16.73 1.48
N ILE A 244 -16.43 16.27 2.22
CA ILE A 244 -16.14 16.75 3.58
C ILE A 244 -14.67 17.18 3.71
N ARG A 245 -14.43 18.21 4.52
CA ARG A 245 -13.09 18.72 4.88
C ARG A 245 -12.83 18.44 6.35
N ILE A 246 -11.67 17.87 6.63
CA ILE A 246 -11.19 17.55 7.98
C ILE A 246 -9.91 18.36 8.21
N TRP A 247 -9.87 19.16 9.28
CA TRP A 247 -8.63 19.72 9.83
C TRP A 247 -8.08 18.76 10.86
N TYR A 248 -6.79 18.44 10.75
CA TYR A 248 -6.15 17.53 11.68
C TYR A 248 -4.65 17.79 11.76
N LYS A 249 -4.01 17.15 12.74
CA LYS A 249 -2.57 17.03 12.83
C LYS A 249 -2.12 15.69 13.41
N THR A 250 -0.94 15.22 13.02
CA THR A 250 -0.30 14.06 13.66
C THR A 250 0.04 14.36 15.12
N LYS A 251 0.04 13.35 15.98
CA LYS A 251 0.67 13.42 17.31
C LYS A 251 2.07 12.78 17.25
N PRO A 252 3.06 13.21 18.06
CA PRO A 252 4.40 12.62 18.08
C PRO A 252 4.45 11.13 18.45
N GLU A 253 3.41 10.62 19.13
CA GLU A 253 3.24 9.20 19.46
C GLU A 253 2.86 8.34 18.23
N GLY A 254 2.32 8.97 17.18
CA GLY A 254 1.77 8.32 16.00
C GLY A 254 2.83 7.69 15.10
N ARG A 255 2.77 6.35 14.97
CA ARG A 255 3.83 5.54 14.34
C ARG A 255 3.90 5.60 12.81
N SER A 256 3.04 6.36 12.14
CA SER A 256 3.01 6.42 10.67
C SER A 256 4.23 7.11 10.06
N VAL A 257 4.89 8.00 10.81
CA VAL A 257 6.04 8.79 10.37
C VAL A 257 7.21 8.65 11.35
N THR A 258 8.43 8.59 10.80
CA THR A 258 9.65 8.54 11.60
C THR A 258 10.40 9.86 11.47
N TRP A 259 10.32 10.70 12.50
CA TRP A 259 11.16 11.90 12.65
C TRP A 259 12.56 11.48 13.10
N THR A 260 13.60 11.85 12.36
CA THR A 260 14.98 11.42 12.64
C THR A 260 15.99 12.39 12.00
N SER A 261 17.28 12.05 12.08
CA SER A 261 18.35 12.69 11.30
C SER A 261 18.88 11.73 10.24
N ASP A 262 19.25 12.28 9.09
CA ASP A 262 19.91 11.54 8.01
C ASP A 262 21.38 11.25 8.35
N GLN A 263 22.05 10.53 7.44
CA GLN A 263 23.45 10.12 7.57
C GLN A 263 24.44 11.30 7.51
N SER A 264 23.99 12.51 7.15
CA SER A 264 24.75 13.76 7.23
C SER A 264 24.40 14.59 8.47
N GLY A 265 23.53 14.09 9.36
CA GLY A 265 23.04 14.80 10.56
C GLY A 265 21.95 15.83 10.29
N SER A 266 21.36 15.85 9.09
CA SER A 266 20.27 16.78 8.73
C SER A 266 18.92 16.22 9.19
N PRO A 267 17.99 17.04 9.70
CA PRO A 267 16.66 16.57 10.07
C PRO A 267 15.88 16.07 8.84
N CYS A 268 15.13 14.99 9.02
CA CYS A 268 14.24 14.44 8.01
C CYS A 268 13.09 13.64 8.63
N VAL A 269 12.02 13.45 7.85
CA VAL A 269 10.85 12.64 8.20
C VAL A 269 10.45 11.79 7.00
N TYR A 270 10.02 10.56 7.24
CA TYR A 270 9.50 9.66 6.19
C TYR A 270 8.41 8.74 6.74
N THR A 271 7.53 8.24 5.87
CA THR A 271 6.45 7.32 6.22
C THR A 271 6.90 5.86 6.36
N VAL A 272 6.23 5.13 7.23
CA VAL A 272 6.25 3.65 7.29
C VAL A 272 4.79 3.18 7.29
N GLY A 273 4.07 3.50 6.22
CA GLY A 273 2.60 3.43 6.15
C GLY A 273 2.00 2.03 5.98
N SER A 274 2.73 1.12 5.32
CA SER A 274 2.30 -0.26 5.10
C SER A 274 2.48 -1.12 6.37
N PRO A 275 1.56 -2.05 6.70
CA PRO A 275 0.33 -2.36 5.97
C PRO A 275 -0.87 -1.48 6.35
N VAL A 276 -1.01 -1.03 7.61
CA VAL A 276 -2.25 -0.36 8.11
C VAL A 276 -1.97 0.85 9.02
N ASN A 277 -0.84 1.52 8.80
CA ASN A 277 -0.29 2.54 9.70
C ASN A 277 -0.57 3.97 9.22
N ASN A 278 -0.95 4.19 7.96
CA ASN A 278 -1.27 5.52 7.39
C ASN A 278 -2.50 6.18 8.03
N ARG A 279 -3.34 5.43 8.74
CA ARG A 279 -4.35 5.93 9.70
C ARG A 279 -3.80 6.90 10.75
N ALA A 280 -2.48 6.88 11.01
CA ALA A 280 -1.77 7.80 11.90
C ALA A 280 -0.97 8.90 11.16
N LEU A 281 -1.23 9.07 9.85
CA LEU A 281 -0.82 10.20 9.03
C LEU A 281 -2.01 10.98 8.48
N PHE A 282 -3.13 10.33 8.16
CA PHE A 282 -4.39 10.98 7.77
C PHE A 282 -5.60 10.07 8.05
N PRO A 283 -6.81 10.62 8.32
CA PRO A 283 -8.02 9.81 8.45
C PRO A 283 -8.39 9.19 7.09
N CYS A 284 -8.49 7.87 7.03
CA CYS A 284 -8.51 7.13 5.77
C CYS A 284 -9.45 5.91 5.79
N GLN A 285 -9.32 5.05 4.78
CA GLN A 285 -9.89 3.71 4.76
C GLN A 285 -8.74 2.74 4.44
N GLU A 286 -8.26 2.00 5.45
CA GLU A 286 -7.10 1.09 5.35
C GLU A 286 -7.35 -0.29 4.68
N PRO A 287 -8.58 -0.85 4.58
CA PRO A 287 -8.77 -2.12 3.88
C PRO A 287 -8.28 -2.05 2.42
N PRO A 288 -7.48 -3.01 1.91
CA PRO A 288 -6.91 -2.95 0.55
C PRO A 288 -7.91 -2.71 -0.59
N VAL A 289 -9.15 -3.19 -0.43
CA VAL A 289 -10.25 -2.96 -1.38
C VAL A 289 -10.76 -1.51 -1.44
N ALA A 290 -10.42 -0.65 -0.47
CA ALA A 290 -10.86 0.75 -0.38
C ALA A 290 -10.00 1.69 -1.24
N MET A 291 -9.76 1.30 -2.50
CA MET A 291 -8.89 2.00 -3.42
C MET A 291 -9.39 3.42 -3.75
N SER A 292 -8.48 4.39 -3.64
CA SER A 292 -8.72 5.82 -3.92
C SER A 292 -7.61 6.41 -4.78
N THR A 293 -7.91 7.51 -5.44
CA THR A 293 -6.91 8.42 -6.03
C THR A 293 -6.52 9.51 -5.03
N TRP A 294 -5.45 10.25 -5.26
CA TRP A 294 -5.11 11.40 -4.42
C TRP A 294 -4.38 12.50 -5.17
N GLN A 295 -4.44 13.71 -4.60
CA GLN A 295 -3.51 14.79 -4.86
C GLN A 295 -3.12 15.46 -3.55
N ALA A 296 -1.87 15.88 -3.44
CA ALA A 296 -1.27 16.42 -2.23
C ALA A 296 -0.48 17.69 -2.55
N THR A 297 -0.74 18.75 -1.80
CA THR A 297 0.17 19.89 -1.65
C THR A 297 0.88 19.75 -0.32
N VAL A 298 2.21 19.81 -0.32
CA VAL A 298 3.04 19.77 0.88
C VAL A 298 3.87 21.04 0.94
N ARG A 299 3.78 21.76 2.06
CA ARG A 299 4.64 22.88 2.43
C ARG A 299 5.77 22.39 3.34
N ALA A 300 6.96 22.92 3.11
CA ALA A 300 8.14 22.69 3.94
C ALA A 300 9.15 23.84 3.76
N ALA A 301 10.11 23.94 4.67
CA ALA A 301 11.21 24.90 4.52
C ALA A 301 11.97 24.67 3.20
N ALA A 302 12.33 25.75 2.51
CA ALA A 302 12.86 25.73 1.14
C ALA A 302 14.27 25.08 1.01
N SER A 303 14.89 24.69 2.11
CA SER A 303 16.11 23.88 2.18
C SER A 303 15.87 22.38 2.03
N PHE A 304 14.64 21.90 2.22
CA PHE A 304 14.27 20.50 2.09
C PHE A 304 13.86 20.13 0.67
N VAL A 305 13.84 18.83 0.39
CA VAL A 305 13.16 18.22 -0.74
C VAL A 305 12.00 17.39 -0.21
N VAL A 306 10.80 17.58 -0.76
CA VAL A 306 9.65 16.68 -0.56
C VAL A 306 9.64 15.65 -1.69
N LEU A 307 9.52 14.38 -1.32
CA LEU A 307 9.32 13.24 -2.22
C LEU A 307 8.05 12.49 -1.81
N MET A 308 7.25 12.03 -2.76
CA MET A 308 5.99 11.34 -2.50
C MET A 308 5.68 10.25 -3.53
N SER A 309 4.74 9.38 -3.17
CA SER A 309 4.06 8.50 -4.12
C SER A 309 3.18 9.31 -5.08
N GLY A 310 3.70 9.59 -6.28
CA GLY A 310 3.08 10.51 -7.24
C GLY A 310 3.61 10.39 -8.68
N GLU A 311 2.69 10.42 -9.65
CA GLU A 311 2.95 10.25 -11.09
C GLU A 311 3.87 11.31 -11.70
N ASN A 312 3.93 12.48 -11.08
CA ASN A 312 4.69 13.63 -11.55
C ASN A 312 5.99 13.80 -10.76
N SER A 313 7.06 14.18 -11.45
CA SER A 313 8.27 14.69 -10.81
C SER A 313 8.02 16.14 -10.36
N ALA A 314 7.48 16.32 -9.15
CA ALA A 314 7.22 17.65 -8.59
C ALA A 314 8.48 18.52 -8.53
N LYS A 315 8.27 19.83 -8.60
CA LYS A 315 9.31 20.86 -8.42
C LYS A 315 8.84 21.83 -7.32
N PRO A 316 9.76 22.35 -6.49
CA PRO A 316 9.40 23.36 -5.49
C PRO A 316 8.84 24.60 -6.17
N THR A 317 7.69 25.06 -5.69
CA THR A 317 7.13 26.38 -5.98
C THR A 317 7.34 27.23 -4.74
N GLN A 318 8.13 28.30 -4.84
CA GLN A 318 8.34 29.19 -3.69
C GLN A 318 7.04 29.92 -3.35
N LEU A 319 6.60 29.84 -2.08
CA LEU A 319 5.41 30.53 -1.60
C LEU A 319 5.76 31.88 -0.93
N TRP A 320 6.78 31.87 -0.06
CA TRP A 320 7.33 33.07 0.57
C TRP A 320 8.83 32.88 0.85
N GLU A 321 9.45 33.82 1.58
CA GLU A 321 10.86 33.69 1.95
C GLU A 321 11.06 32.53 2.94
N GLY A 322 11.89 31.56 2.56
CA GLY A 322 12.16 30.36 3.37
C GLY A 322 11.16 29.20 3.24
N CYS A 323 10.03 29.33 2.52
CA CYS A 323 9.04 28.26 2.35
C CYS A 323 8.70 27.96 0.88
N SER A 324 8.64 26.66 0.56
CA SER A 324 8.27 26.12 -0.75
C SER A 324 7.13 25.12 -0.62
N SER A 325 6.36 24.96 -1.70
CA SER A 325 5.39 23.88 -1.83
C SER A 325 5.71 22.91 -2.97
N TRP A 326 5.33 21.66 -2.78
CA TRP A 326 5.40 20.59 -3.78
C TRP A 326 4.00 20.05 -4.00
N TYR A 327 3.61 19.90 -5.26
CA TYR A 327 2.32 19.33 -5.65
C TYR A 327 2.52 17.96 -6.30
N TYR A 328 1.83 16.94 -5.81
CA TYR A 328 1.85 15.57 -6.30
C TYR A 328 0.43 15.07 -6.58
N TYR A 329 0.27 14.14 -7.54
CA TYR A 329 -1.00 13.47 -7.79
C TYR A 329 -0.81 12.00 -8.22
N VAL A 330 -1.85 11.19 -8.05
CA VAL A 330 -1.99 9.82 -8.57
C VAL A 330 -3.41 9.64 -9.12
N THR A 331 -3.53 9.18 -10.37
CA THR A 331 -4.79 8.95 -11.09
C THR A 331 -5.23 7.49 -11.12
N MET A 332 -4.33 6.55 -10.80
CA MET A 332 -4.64 5.14 -10.61
C MET A 332 -5.18 4.91 -9.19
N PRO A 333 -6.40 4.37 -8.98
CA PRO A 333 -6.92 4.08 -7.66
C PRO A 333 -6.08 3.02 -6.94
N MET A 334 -5.68 3.29 -5.69
CA MET A 334 -4.78 2.45 -4.88
C MET A 334 -5.17 2.46 -3.39
N PRO A 335 -4.76 1.45 -2.58
CA PRO A 335 -5.00 1.42 -1.14
C PRO A 335 -4.34 2.58 -0.38
N ALA A 336 -4.93 2.99 0.76
CA ALA A 336 -4.37 4.05 1.62
C ALA A 336 -2.93 3.75 2.10
N SER A 337 -2.63 2.47 2.36
CA SER A 337 -1.30 1.96 2.75
C SER A 337 -0.17 2.24 1.73
N THR A 338 -0.52 2.54 0.47
CA THR A 338 0.45 2.88 -0.60
C THR A 338 0.81 4.37 -0.65
N PHE A 339 0.15 5.22 0.14
CA PHE A 339 0.49 6.62 0.27
C PHE A 339 1.82 6.79 1.03
N THR A 340 2.79 7.44 0.42
CA THR A 340 4.13 7.64 0.98
C THR A 340 4.59 9.10 0.83
N ILE A 341 5.23 9.63 1.88
CA ILE A 341 5.87 10.95 1.89
C ILE A 341 7.21 10.88 2.62
N ALA A 342 8.20 11.61 2.11
CA ALA A 342 9.48 11.88 2.77
C ALA A 342 9.87 13.35 2.57
N VAL A 343 10.40 13.98 3.62
CA VAL A 343 10.89 15.38 3.62
C VAL A 343 12.24 15.45 4.31
N GLY A 344 13.25 16.03 3.66
CA GLY A 344 14.62 16.06 4.19
C GLY A 344 15.65 16.71 3.25
N CYS A 345 16.89 16.85 3.72
CA CYS A 345 17.99 17.55 3.02
C CYS A 345 18.72 16.68 1.97
N TRP A 346 17.97 15.94 1.14
CA TRP A 346 18.57 15.01 0.18
C TRP A 346 18.97 15.67 -1.14
N THR A 347 20.04 15.16 -1.74
CA THR A 347 20.54 15.60 -3.06
C THR A 347 20.18 14.57 -4.13
N GLU A 348 19.76 15.05 -5.30
CA GLU A 348 19.58 14.24 -6.51
C GLU A 348 20.95 13.75 -7.01
N VAL A 349 21.24 12.46 -6.87
CA VAL A 349 22.49 11.83 -7.36
C VAL A 349 22.40 11.72 -8.87
N LYS A 350 23.07 12.63 -9.56
CA LYS A 350 23.11 12.69 -11.03
C LYS A 350 24.24 11.83 -11.55
N MET A 351 23.92 10.99 -12.53
CA MET A 351 24.94 10.22 -13.23
C MET A 351 25.93 11.16 -13.90
N GLU A 352 27.21 11.08 -13.52
CA GLU A 352 28.28 11.80 -14.18
C GLU A 352 28.39 11.34 -15.63
N THR A 353 28.03 12.22 -16.57
CA THR A 353 28.28 12.00 -18.00
C THR A 353 29.78 12.12 -18.26
N CYS A 354 30.46 10.97 -18.26
CA CYS A 354 31.89 10.89 -18.59
C CYS A 354 32.15 11.56 -19.94
N SER A 355 32.96 12.64 -19.93
CA SER A 355 33.25 13.47 -21.10
C SER A 355 34.36 12.87 -21.98
N SER A 356 34.26 11.57 -22.28
CA SER A 356 35.13 10.86 -23.22
C SER A 356 34.43 10.66 -24.57
N ALA A 357 34.83 11.45 -25.56
CA ALA A 357 34.52 11.16 -26.96
C ALA A 357 35.40 10.01 -27.48
N ASP A 358 35.13 8.78 -27.00
CA ASP A 358 35.61 7.52 -27.60
C ASP A 358 34.92 6.31 -26.93
N LEU A 359 33.71 5.97 -27.40
CA LEU A 359 33.18 4.59 -27.50
C LEU A 359 31.76 4.60 -28.11
N ALA A 360 31.65 5.07 -29.36
CA ALA A 360 30.42 4.96 -30.15
C ALA A 360 30.18 3.50 -30.61
N THR A 361 29.88 2.63 -29.64
CA THR A 361 29.47 1.24 -29.88
C THR A 361 28.20 0.92 -29.09
N GLU A 362 27.14 1.68 -29.36
CA GLU A 362 25.80 1.11 -29.26
C GLU A 362 25.76 -0.12 -30.19
N ARG A 363 25.99 -1.29 -29.61
CA ARG A 363 25.47 -2.52 -30.20
C ARG A 363 23.96 -2.39 -30.07
N PRO A 364 23.18 -2.33 -31.16
CA PRO A 364 21.75 -2.49 -31.02
C PRO A 364 21.55 -3.87 -30.40
N PHE A 365 20.94 -3.92 -29.21
CA PHE A 365 20.39 -5.16 -28.71
C PHE A 365 19.43 -5.64 -29.80
N SER A 366 19.71 -6.81 -30.37
CA SER A 366 18.78 -7.43 -31.31
C SER A 366 17.45 -7.55 -30.59
N PRO A 367 16.36 -6.93 -31.06
CA PRO A 367 15.11 -6.95 -30.34
C PRO A 367 14.73 -8.40 -30.14
N SER A 368 14.68 -8.82 -28.87
CA SER A 368 13.89 -9.99 -28.49
C SER A 368 12.51 -9.78 -29.10
N GLU A 369 11.92 -10.84 -29.64
CA GLU A 369 10.60 -10.73 -30.28
C GLU A 369 9.64 -10.14 -29.26
N ALA A 370 9.27 -8.87 -29.47
CA ALA A 370 8.43 -8.15 -28.55
C ALA A 370 7.09 -8.87 -28.55
N ASP A 371 6.84 -9.63 -27.50
CA ASP A 371 5.61 -10.39 -27.31
C ASP A 371 4.47 -9.37 -27.21
N PHE A 372 3.85 -9.07 -28.35
CA PHE A 372 2.74 -8.14 -28.51
C PHE A 372 1.46 -8.77 -27.93
N ARG A 373 1.53 -9.12 -26.64
CA ARG A 373 0.38 -9.35 -25.75
C ARG A 373 -0.58 -8.21 -26.02
N HIS A 374 -1.78 -8.56 -26.50
CA HIS A 374 -2.61 -7.64 -27.27
C HIS A 374 -2.83 -6.30 -26.56
N VAL A 375 -2.92 -5.24 -27.35
CA VAL A 375 -3.59 -3.99 -26.96
C VAL A 375 -5.10 -4.26 -26.89
N GLY A 376 -5.48 -5.09 -25.92
CA GLY A 376 -6.86 -5.39 -25.57
C GLY A 376 -7.43 -4.32 -24.65
N VAL A 377 -8.76 -4.36 -24.48
CA VAL A 377 -9.41 -3.57 -23.42
C VAL A 377 -9.03 -4.19 -22.08
N CYS A 378 -8.45 -3.40 -21.18
CA CYS A 378 -8.09 -3.88 -19.85
C CYS A 378 -9.32 -3.87 -18.94
N SER A 379 -9.48 -4.92 -18.12
CA SER A 379 -10.64 -5.16 -17.24
C SER A 379 -10.50 -4.60 -15.81
N HIS A 380 -9.52 -3.73 -15.58
CA HIS A 380 -9.35 -3.01 -14.31
C HIS A 380 -10.29 -1.79 -14.21
N MET A 381 -10.38 -1.17 -13.02
CA MET A 381 -11.13 0.09 -12.84
C MET A 381 -10.64 1.22 -13.76
N GLU A 382 -11.47 2.21 -14.07
CA GLU A 382 -11.09 3.30 -14.97
C GLU A 382 -9.97 4.18 -14.40
N TYR A 383 -8.83 4.22 -15.09
CA TYR A 383 -7.74 5.20 -14.92
C TYR A 383 -6.92 5.33 -16.22
N PRO A 384 -6.02 6.34 -16.34
CA PRO A 384 -5.09 6.54 -17.46
C PRO A 384 -4.05 5.40 -17.65
N CYS A 385 -4.51 4.22 -18.05
CA CYS A 385 -3.75 2.99 -18.11
C CYS A 385 -2.46 3.07 -18.96
N ARG A 386 -1.31 2.76 -18.33
CA ARG A 386 -0.02 2.68 -19.03
C ARG A 386 0.08 1.49 -19.98
N PHE A 387 -0.54 0.35 -19.67
CA PHE A 387 -0.54 -0.84 -20.54
C PHE A 387 -1.22 -0.58 -21.89
N GLN A 388 -2.17 0.35 -21.96
CA GLN A 388 -2.85 0.78 -23.20
C GLN A 388 -2.08 1.87 -23.97
N ASN A 389 -1.03 2.45 -23.38
CA ASN A 389 -0.22 3.47 -24.03
C ASN A 389 0.95 2.83 -24.79
N ALA A 390 0.87 2.83 -26.12
CA ALA A 390 1.90 2.29 -27.01
C ALA A 390 3.31 2.84 -26.75
N SER A 391 3.47 4.08 -26.26
CA SER A 391 4.80 4.64 -25.93
C SER A 391 5.36 4.13 -24.60
N ALA A 392 4.52 3.52 -23.74
CA ALA A 392 4.93 2.87 -22.51
C ALA A 392 5.22 1.37 -22.75
N THR A 393 4.52 0.74 -23.70
CA THR A 393 4.80 -0.65 -24.11
C THR A 393 6.25 -0.83 -24.59
N THR A 394 6.76 0.14 -25.35
CA THR A 394 8.17 0.18 -25.82
C THR A 394 9.14 0.83 -24.82
N GLN A 395 8.69 1.21 -23.62
CA GLN A 395 9.53 1.86 -22.61
C GLN A 395 10.21 0.82 -21.71
N GLU A 396 11.35 0.31 -22.18
CA GLU A 396 12.21 -0.61 -21.44
C GLU A 396 12.73 -0.02 -20.12
N ILE A 397 13.12 1.26 -20.13
CA ILE A 397 13.61 1.98 -18.96
C ILE A 397 12.74 3.21 -18.73
N ILE A 398 12.06 3.25 -17.58
CA ILE A 398 11.29 4.41 -17.12
C ILE A 398 12.21 5.54 -16.59
N PRO A 399 11.76 6.80 -16.59
CA PRO A 399 12.52 7.91 -16.03
C PRO A 399 12.70 7.70 -14.52
N HIS A 400 13.94 7.75 -14.04
CA HIS A 400 14.26 7.48 -12.65
C HIS A 400 15.20 8.54 -12.07
N ARG A 401 15.17 8.69 -10.74
CA ARG A 401 16.06 9.59 -9.98
C ARG A 401 16.49 8.92 -8.69
N VAL A 402 17.71 9.16 -8.25
CA VAL A 402 18.20 8.71 -6.94
C VAL A 402 18.36 9.92 -6.03
N PHE A 403 17.84 9.83 -4.81
CA PHE A 403 17.99 10.84 -3.76
C PHE A 403 18.73 10.22 -2.58
N ALA A 404 19.74 10.93 -2.08
CA ALA A 404 20.55 10.47 -0.97
C ALA A 404 21.05 11.64 -0.10
N PRO A 405 21.41 11.37 1.17
CA PRO A 405 22.25 12.26 1.98
C PRO A 405 23.54 12.60 1.24
N VAL A 406 24.07 13.81 1.43
CA VAL A 406 25.28 14.28 0.73
C VAL A 406 26.46 13.31 0.92
N CYS A 407 26.63 12.77 2.12
CA CYS A 407 27.68 11.79 2.45
C CYS A 407 27.57 10.42 1.75
N LEU A 408 26.40 10.06 1.18
CA LEU A 408 26.19 8.78 0.49
C LEU A 408 26.14 8.91 -1.05
N THR A 409 26.23 10.13 -1.58
CA THR A 409 26.16 10.42 -3.03
C THR A 409 27.15 9.59 -3.85
N GLY A 410 28.41 9.49 -3.40
CA GLY A 410 29.45 8.68 -4.06
C GLY A 410 29.11 7.18 -4.11
N ALA A 411 28.73 6.57 -2.98
CA ALA A 411 28.36 5.15 -2.93
C ALA A 411 27.12 4.84 -3.81
N CYS A 412 26.18 5.79 -3.88
CA CYS A 412 25.05 5.70 -4.80
C CYS A 412 25.49 5.78 -6.27
N GLN A 413 26.42 6.68 -6.60
CA GLN A 413 26.95 6.87 -7.96
C GLN A 413 27.79 5.68 -8.44
N GLU A 414 28.56 5.05 -7.55
CA GLU A 414 29.35 3.83 -7.83
C GLU A 414 28.49 2.57 -7.96
N THR A 415 27.42 2.44 -7.15
CA THR A 415 26.61 1.21 -7.08
C THR A 415 25.20 1.41 -7.65
N LEU A 416 24.31 2.09 -6.91
CA LEU A 416 22.87 2.13 -7.20
C LEU A 416 22.53 2.72 -8.57
N VAL A 417 23.16 3.84 -8.94
CA VAL A 417 22.93 4.53 -10.23
C VAL A 417 23.30 3.65 -11.43
N GLN A 418 24.31 2.78 -11.29
CA GLN A 418 24.72 1.86 -12.35
C GLN A 418 23.77 0.67 -12.51
N LEU A 419 23.01 0.31 -11.47
CA LEU A 419 22.16 -0.88 -11.43
C LEU A 419 20.70 -0.61 -11.80
N ILE A 420 20.17 0.60 -11.59
CA ILE A 420 18.77 0.93 -11.93
C ILE A 420 18.46 0.69 -13.43
N PRO A 421 19.28 1.14 -14.40
CA PRO A 421 19.02 0.90 -15.82
C PRO A 421 18.91 -0.60 -16.20
N PRO A 422 19.89 -1.49 -15.90
CA PRO A 422 19.77 -2.91 -16.24
C PRO A 422 18.69 -3.64 -15.43
N CYS A 423 18.42 -3.28 -14.18
CA CYS A 423 17.35 -3.91 -13.40
C CYS A 423 15.95 -3.55 -13.92
N LEU A 424 15.73 -2.32 -14.42
CA LEU A 424 14.48 -1.93 -15.09
C LEU A 424 14.33 -2.63 -16.45
N SER A 425 15.39 -2.67 -17.26
CA SER A 425 15.44 -3.42 -18.52
C SER A 425 15.11 -4.91 -18.33
N ALA A 426 15.70 -5.55 -17.32
CA ALA A 426 15.40 -6.92 -16.96
C ALA A 426 13.91 -7.12 -16.61
N ALA A 427 13.34 -6.24 -15.78
CA ALA A 427 11.92 -6.31 -15.41
C ALA A 427 10.98 -6.14 -16.61
N HIS A 428 11.29 -5.20 -17.52
CA HIS A 428 10.54 -5.03 -18.78
C HIS A 428 10.64 -6.26 -19.68
N SER A 429 11.82 -6.88 -19.78
CA SER A 429 12.02 -8.09 -20.62
C SER A 429 11.19 -9.30 -20.15
N VAL A 430 10.81 -9.34 -18.86
CA VAL A 430 10.07 -10.46 -18.23
C VAL A 430 8.57 -10.16 -18.11
N LEU A 431 8.18 -8.95 -17.67
CA LEU A 431 6.79 -8.58 -17.40
C LEU A 431 6.18 -7.57 -18.38
N GLY A 432 6.99 -6.95 -19.25
CA GLY A 432 6.56 -5.94 -20.22
C GLY A 432 6.41 -4.54 -19.62
N THR A 433 5.36 -3.83 -20.01
CA THR A 433 5.10 -2.43 -19.62
C THR A 433 5.18 -2.21 -18.11
N HIS A 434 6.06 -1.30 -17.67
CA HIS A 434 6.14 -0.91 -16.26
C HIS A 434 4.85 -0.17 -15.80
N PRO A 435 4.20 -0.55 -14.69
CA PRO A 435 2.89 -0.03 -14.29
C PRO A 435 2.87 1.47 -13.96
N PHE A 436 4.02 2.01 -13.53
CA PHE A 436 4.17 3.40 -13.09
C PHE A 436 5.01 4.26 -14.03
N SER A 437 4.77 5.58 -13.98
CA SER A 437 5.30 6.55 -14.96
C SER A 437 6.79 6.87 -14.85
N ARG A 438 7.36 6.62 -13.67
CA ARG A 438 8.68 7.04 -13.20
C ARG A 438 9.03 6.30 -11.90
N LEU A 439 10.28 6.36 -11.46
CA LEU A 439 10.72 5.80 -10.18
C LEU A 439 11.72 6.74 -9.48
N ASP A 440 11.34 7.34 -8.36
CA ASP A 440 12.33 7.88 -7.41
C ASP A 440 12.84 6.76 -6.50
N VAL A 441 14.13 6.77 -6.20
CA VAL A 441 14.74 5.90 -5.18
C VAL A 441 15.33 6.80 -4.10
N LEU A 442 14.86 6.64 -2.86
CA LEU A 442 15.39 7.38 -1.70
C LEU A 442 16.23 6.45 -0.82
N ILE A 443 17.49 6.82 -0.57
CA ILE A 443 18.26 6.22 0.53
C ILE A 443 17.77 6.80 1.85
N VAL A 444 17.10 5.98 2.64
CA VAL A 444 16.50 6.38 3.92
C VAL A 444 17.50 6.31 5.09
N PRO A 445 17.22 7.02 6.21
CA PRO A 445 18.05 7.04 7.42
C PRO A 445 18.41 5.67 8.02
N ALA A 446 19.44 5.68 8.87
CA ALA A 446 20.03 4.48 9.47
C ALA A 446 19.08 3.65 10.34
N ASN A 447 18.00 4.26 10.85
CA ASN A 447 16.99 3.64 11.70
C ASN A 447 15.75 3.13 10.93
N PHE A 448 15.81 3.08 9.59
CA PHE A 448 14.76 2.45 8.79
C PHE A 448 14.74 0.92 9.03
N PRO A 449 13.58 0.32 9.38
CA PRO A 449 13.52 -1.05 9.93
C PRO A 449 13.58 -2.17 8.87
N SER A 450 13.50 -1.86 7.58
CA SER A 450 13.55 -2.83 6.47
C SER A 450 14.83 -2.65 5.63
N LEU A 451 15.05 -3.53 4.65
CA LEU A 451 16.04 -3.30 3.58
C LEU A 451 15.48 -2.37 2.48
N GLY A 452 14.16 -2.32 2.32
CA GLY A 452 13.47 -1.36 1.46
C GLY A 452 11.94 -1.38 1.66
N MET A 453 11.25 -0.50 0.94
CA MET A 453 9.78 -0.43 0.89
C MET A 453 9.36 0.22 -0.43
N ALA A 454 8.65 -0.53 -1.26
CA ALA A 454 8.06 -0.02 -2.50
C ALA A 454 6.83 0.85 -2.23
N SER A 455 6.61 1.84 -3.09
CA SER A 455 5.39 2.63 -3.18
C SER A 455 5.19 3.11 -4.63
N PRO A 456 4.00 3.59 -5.01
CA PRO A 456 3.74 4.01 -6.38
C PRO A 456 4.63 5.19 -6.77
N HIS A 457 5.51 5.01 -7.76
CA HIS A 457 6.48 6.00 -8.26
C HIS A 457 7.66 6.35 -7.33
N ILE A 458 7.77 5.73 -6.14
CA ILE A 458 8.89 5.94 -5.22
C ILE A 458 9.17 4.67 -4.40
N MET A 459 10.43 4.33 -4.20
CA MET A 459 10.82 3.28 -3.26
C MET A 459 11.89 3.78 -2.29
N PHE A 460 11.81 3.31 -1.05
CA PHE A 460 12.83 3.55 -0.03
C PHE A 460 13.80 2.37 -0.01
N LEU A 461 15.10 2.64 0.11
CA LEU A 461 16.14 1.64 0.28
C LEU A 461 17.01 1.98 1.49
N SER A 462 17.28 0.99 2.35
CA SER A 462 18.18 1.15 3.49
C SER A 462 19.61 1.34 3.01
N GLN A 463 20.37 2.26 3.61
CA GLN A 463 21.79 2.45 3.27
C GLN A 463 22.64 1.18 3.38
N SER A 464 22.21 0.17 4.14
CA SER A 464 22.92 -1.10 4.32
C SER A 464 23.12 -1.84 3.00
N ILE A 465 22.20 -1.70 2.03
CA ILE A 465 22.29 -2.35 0.72
C ILE A 465 23.38 -1.75 -0.18
N LEU A 466 23.90 -0.56 0.16
CA LEU A 466 25.09 0.03 -0.48
C LEU A 466 26.40 -0.61 0.02
N THR A 467 26.35 -1.35 1.14
CA THR A 467 27.49 -2.09 1.67
C THR A 467 27.44 -3.54 1.21
N GLY A 468 28.61 -4.11 0.86
CA GLY A 468 28.71 -5.46 0.27
C GLY A 468 28.70 -5.51 -1.26
N GLY A 469 28.67 -4.35 -1.94
CA GLY A 469 28.81 -4.25 -3.39
C GLY A 469 27.52 -4.52 -4.18
N SER A 470 27.65 -4.66 -5.50
CA SER A 470 26.52 -4.63 -6.43
C SER A 470 25.48 -5.74 -6.24
N HIS A 471 25.85 -6.89 -5.64
CA HIS A 471 24.94 -8.01 -5.50
C HIS A 471 23.78 -7.73 -4.53
N LEU A 472 24.04 -7.25 -3.30
CA LEU A 472 22.97 -6.98 -2.33
C LEU A 472 22.08 -5.81 -2.76
N CYS A 473 22.71 -4.74 -3.27
CA CYS A 473 22.01 -3.62 -3.88
C CYS A 473 21.10 -4.08 -5.02
N GLY A 474 21.65 -4.88 -5.94
CA GLY A 474 20.96 -5.35 -7.13
C GLY A 474 19.78 -6.27 -6.84
N THR A 475 19.92 -7.22 -5.92
CA THR A 475 18.81 -8.11 -5.55
C THR A 475 17.66 -7.35 -4.90
N ARG A 476 17.93 -6.46 -3.93
CA ARG A 476 16.83 -5.71 -3.29
C ARG A 476 16.20 -4.68 -4.25
N LEU A 477 17.01 -4.04 -5.10
CA LEU A 477 16.51 -3.20 -6.20
C LEU A 477 15.55 -3.97 -7.13
N CYS A 478 15.90 -5.20 -7.54
CA CYS A 478 15.01 -6.05 -8.33
C CYS A 478 13.72 -6.43 -7.59
N HIS A 479 13.78 -6.65 -6.27
CA HIS A 479 12.62 -6.92 -5.43
C HIS A 479 11.66 -5.72 -5.35
N GLU A 480 12.17 -4.52 -5.07
CA GLU A 480 11.32 -3.30 -5.03
C GLU A 480 10.70 -2.99 -6.40
N ILE A 481 11.43 -3.27 -7.51
CA ILE A 481 10.89 -3.14 -8.87
C ILE A 481 9.78 -4.18 -9.13
N ALA A 482 9.89 -5.41 -8.61
CA ALA A 482 8.85 -6.43 -8.76
C ALA A 482 7.53 -6.03 -8.06
N HIS A 483 7.60 -5.32 -6.93
CA HIS A 483 6.40 -4.81 -6.24
C HIS A 483 5.57 -3.84 -7.09
N ALA A 484 6.17 -3.20 -8.10
CA ALA A 484 5.41 -2.33 -9.01
C ALA A 484 4.26 -3.09 -9.70
N TRP A 485 4.45 -4.39 -9.99
CA TRP A 485 3.38 -5.28 -10.43
C TRP A 485 2.67 -5.96 -9.25
N PHE A 486 3.40 -6.50 -8.26
CA PHE A 486 2.85 -7.37 -7.21
C PHE A 486 2.82 -6.69 -5.83
N GLY A 487 1.63 -6.33 -5.36
CA GLY A 487 1.41 -5.49 -4.18
C GLY A 487 0.89 -4.09 -4.55
N LEU A 488 1.44 -3.45 -5.60
CA LEU A 488 1.03 -2.10 -6.00
C LEU A 488 0.04 -2.04 -7.18
N ALA A 489 0.26 -2.80 -8.26
CA ALA A 489 -0.69 -2.85 -9.39
C ALA A 489 -1.67 -4.05 -9.30
N LEU A 490 -1.23 -5.16 -8.71
CA LEU A 490 -2.02 -6.32 -8.32
C LEU A 490 -1.89 -6.49 -6.80
N GLY A 491 -2.81 -5.88 -6.05
CA GLY A 491 -2.83 -5.94 -4.58
C GLY A 491 -3.61 -7.14 -4.03
N ALA A 492 -3.35 -7.47 -2.76
CA ALA A 492 -4.15 -8.39 -1.96
C ALA A 492 -5.60 -7.89 -1.76
N ARG A 493 -6.58 -8.80 -1.62
CA ARG A 493 -7.96 -8.41 -1.25
C ARG A 493 -8.08 -8.04 0.23
N ASP A 494 -7.34 -8.76 1.06
CA ASP A 494 -7.21 -8.58 2.50
C ASP A 494 -5.81 -9.06 2.92
N TRP A 495 -5.33 -8.64 4.09
CA TRP A 495 -3.93 -8.89 4.50
C TRP A 495 -3.56 -10.36 4.72
N THR A 496 -4.51 -11.31 4.67
CA THR A 496 -4.19 -12.75 4.61
C THR A 496 -3.67 -13.21 3.24
N GLU A 497 -3.70 -12.33 2.22
CA GLU A 497 -3.20 -12.61 0.87
C GLU A 497 -1.86 -11.92 0.56
N GLU A 498 -1.15 -11.34 1.54
CA GLU A 498 0.10 -10.59 1.30
C GLU A 498 1.24 -11.43 0.68
N TRP A 499 1.16 -12.76 0.74
CA TRP A 499 2.03 -13.66 -0.01
C TRP A 499 1.96 -13.44 -1.54
N LEU A 500 0.89 -12.84 -2.07
CA LEU A 500 0.77 -12.43 -3.48
C LEU A 500 1.71 -11.27 -3.85
N SER A 501 2.15 -10.48 -2.87
CA SER A 501 3.09 -9.38 -2.99
C SER A 501 4.51 -9.89 -2.73
N GLU A 502 4.83 -10.17 -1.46
CA GLU A 502 6.16 -10.62 -1.01
C GLU A 502 6.65 -11.92 -1.68
N GLY A 503 5.73 -12.87 -1.94
CA GLY A 503 6.09 -14.15 -2.55
C GLY A 503 6.45 -14.03 -4.03
N PHE A 504 5.74 -13.18 -4.78
CA PHE A 504 6.07 -12.89 -6.18
C PHE A 504 7.31 -12.01 -6.29
N ALA A 505 7.46 -11.00 -5.43
CA ALA A 505 8.66 -10.17 -5.39
C ALA A 505 9.92 -10.99 -5.02
N SER A 506 9.82 -11.88 -4.03
CA SER A 506 10.90 -12.83 -3.64
C SER A 506 11.23 -13.88 -4.70
N HIS A 507 10.32 -14.17 -5.64
CA HIS A 507 10.60 -15.03 -6.79
C HIS A 507 11.26 -14.24 -7.93
N LEU A 508 10.73 -13.06 -8.23
CA LEU A 508 11.16 -12.22 -9.35
C LEU A 508 12.48 -11.49 -9.08
N GLU A 509 12.87 -11.26 -7.82
CA GLU A 509 14.18 -10.70 -7.47
C GLU A 509 15.34 -11.54 -8.05
N ASP A 510 15.18 -12.87 -8.09
CA ASP A 510 16.18 -13.77 -8.68
C ASP A 510 16.18 -13.69 -10.20
N VAL A 511 15.00 -13.68 -10.81
CA VAL A 511 14.81 -13.69 -12.27
C VAL A 511 15.29 -12.38 -12.89
N PHE A 512 14.88 -11.25 -12.34
CA PHE A 512 15.30 -9.92 -12.80
C PHE A 512 16.81 -9.73 -12.57
N TRP A 513 17.34 -10.16 -11.42
CA TRP A 513 18.77 -10.00 -11.13
C TRP A 513 19.65 -10.84 -12.05
N ALA A 514 19.28 -12.11 -12.30
CA ALA A 514 20.00 -12.96 -13.24
C ALA A 514 20.00 -12.40 -14.67
N ALA A 515 18.87 -11.82 -15.11
CA ALA A 515 18.77 -11.15 -16.40
C ALA A 515 19.57 -9.84 -16.47
N ALA A 516 19.53 -9.00 -15.43
CA ALA A 516 20.33 -7.77 -15.31
C ALA A 516 21.84 -8.04 -15.29
N GLN A 517 22.26 -9.16 -14.67
CA GLN A 517 23.63 -9.67 -14.69
C GLN A 517 24.01 -10.38 -16.01
N GLN A 518 23.06 -10.63 -16.92
CA GLN A 518 23.24 -11.37 -18.17
C GLN A 518 23.84 -12.78 -17.96
N LEU A 519 23.46 -13.46 -16.86
CA LEU A 519 23.92 -14.81 -16.54
C LEU A 519 23.47 -15.82 -17.60
N THR A 520 24.24 -16.90 -17.80
CA THR A 520 23.74 -18.02 -18.59
C THR A 520 22.55 -18.71 -17.88
N PRO A 521 21.64 -19.38 -18.63
CA PRO A 521 20.52 -20.11 -18.03
C PRO A 521 20.92 -21.25 -17.06
N TYR A 522 22.20 -21.64 -17.05
CA TYR A 522 22.78 -22.59 -16.10
C TYR A 522 23.15 -21.88 -14.79
N GLU A 523 23.97 -20.82 -14.84
CA GLU A 523 24.39 -20.05 -13.66
C GLU A 523 23.20 -19.38 -12.95
N ALA A 524 22.23 -18.87 -13.72
CA ALA A 524 20.99 -18.32 -13.20
C ALA A 524 20.21 -19.35 -12.38
N ARG A 525 20.18 -20.61 -12.82
CA ARG A 525 19.53 -21.71 -12.12
C ARG A 525 20.28 -22.11 -10.86
N GLU A 526 21.61 -22.28 -10.92
CA GLU A 526 22.41 -22.60 -9.73
C GLU A 526 22.25 -21.54 -8.63
N GLN A 527 22.22 -20.26 -9.00
CA GLN A 527 21.95 -19.18 -8.03
C GLN A 527 20.53 -19.23 -7.47
N GLN A 528 19.50 -19.46 -8.32
CA GLN A 528 18.11 -19.55 -7.88
C GLN A 528 17.88 -20.77 -6.96
N GLU A 529 18.44 -21.94 -7.29
CA GLU A 529 18.36 -23.15 -6.47
C GLU A 529 19.06 -22.95 -5.12
N LEU A 530 20.25 -22.34 -5.10
CA LEU A 530 20.96 -22.00 -3.85
C LEU A 530 20.16 -21.04 -2.97
N ARG A 531 19.61 -19.95 -3.55
CA ARG A 531 18.77 -18.99 -2.82
C ARG A 531 17.48 -19.63 -2.32
N ALA A 532 16.82 -20.46 -3.12
CA ALA A 532 15.65 -21.22 -2.70
C ALA A 532 15.95 -22.16 -1.52
N CYS A 533 17.09 -22.86 -1.52
CA CYS A 533 17.53 -23.66 -0.38
C CYS A 533 17.78 -22.83 0.89
N LEU A 534 18.29 -21.59 0.76
CA LEU A 534 18.49 -20.69 1.91
C LEU A 534 17.16 -20.13 2.44
N ARG A 535 16.26 -19.66 1.56
CA ARG A 535 14.91 -19.21 1.93
C ARG A 535 14.11 -20.35 2.59
N TRP A 536 14.20 -21.58 2.05
CA TRP A 536 13.54 -22.76 2.62
C TRP A 536 14.03 -23.08 4.04
N ARG A 537 15.34 -23.07 4.30
CA ARG A 537 15.87 -23.27 5.67
C ARG A 537 15.36 -22.20 6.63
N ARG A 538 15.42 -20.93 6.22
CA ARG A 538 14.89 -19.82 7.02
C ARG A 538 13.41 -20.01 7.35
N LEU A 539 12.59 -20.40 6.37
CA LEU A 539 11.17 -20.71 6.58
C LEU A 539 10.99 -21.88 7.56
N GLN A 540 11.80 -22.94 7.48
CA GLN A 540 11.75 -24.04 8.45
C GLN A 540 12.11 -23.60 9.88
N ASP A 541 13.08 -22.71 10.04
CA ASP A 541 13.47 -22.15 11.34
C ASP A 541 12.37 -21.21 11.89
N GLU A 542 11.80 -20.35 11.03
CA GLU A 542 10.70 -19.44 11.38
C GLU A 542 9.43 -20.22 11.77
N MET A 543 9.06 -21.28 11.03
CA MET A 543 7.95 -22.18 11.40
C MET A 543 8.20 -22.89 12.74
N GLN A 544 9.42 -23.40 12.99
CA GLN A 544 9.76 -24.04 14.27
C GLN A 544 9.70 -23.08 15.47
N SER A 545 9.88 -21.78 15.25
CA SER A 545 9.74 -20.74 16.28
C SER A 545 8.35 -20.12 16.38
N SER A 546 7.40 -20.50 15.52
CA SER A 546 6.05 -19.94 15.47
C SER A 546 5.00 -20.90 16.05
N PRO A 547 4.02 -20.42 16.84
CA PRO A 547 2.83 -21.19 17.22
C PRO A 547 2.09 -21.77 16.01
N GLU A 548 1.39 -22.89 16.17
CA GLU A 548 0.71 -23.62 15.09
C GLU A 548 -0.34 -22.75 14.37
N GLU A 549 -1.02 -21.87 15.11
CA GLU A 549 -1.99 -20.91 14.60
C GLU A 549 -1.40 -19.86 13.65
N MET A 550 -0.08 -19.61 13.70
CA MET A 550 0.62 -18.72 12.76
C MET A 550 1.30 -19.49 11.61
N GLN A 551 1.28 -20.83 11.59
CA GLN A 551 1.86 -21.66 10.53
C GLN A 551 0.90 -21.87 9.33
N VAL A 552 -0.01 -20.94 9.06
CA VAL A 552 -1.02 -21.04 8.00
C VAL A 552 -0.93 -19.90 6.98
N LEU A 553 -0.95 -20.22 5.68
CA LEU A 553 -0.97 -19.23 4.60
C LEU A 553 -2.30 -18.46 4.51
N ARG A 554 -3.40 -19.07 4.98
CA ARG A 554 -4.71 -18.42 5.15
C ARG A 554 -5.56 -19.24 6.11
N PHE A 555 -6.28 -18.59 7.02
CA PHE A 555 -7.28 -19.27 7.85
C PHE A 555 -8.43 -19.81 6.99
N SER A 556 -8.68 -21.11 7.11
CA SER A 556 -9.80 -21.77 6.43
C SER A 556 -11.11 -21.50 7.18
N HIS A 557 -11.95 -20.61 6.65
CA HIS A 557 -13.31 -20.36 7.16
C HIS A 557 -14.24 -21.58 6.98
N VAL A 558 -14.06 -22.62 7.79
CA VAL A 558 -14.83 -23.89 7.74
C VAL A 558 -15.38 -24.25 9.12
N ALA A 559 -16.27 -23.40 9.64
CA ALA A 559 -17.15 -23.71 10.77
C ALA A 559 -18.45 -22.88 10.65
N GLY A 560 -19.47 -23.40 9.97
CA GLY A 560 -20.74 -22.66 9.86
C GLY A 560 -21.80 -23.09 8.82
N ARG A 561 -21.55 -24.08 7.94
CA ARG A 561 -22.57 -24.59 7.01
C ARG A 561 -22.62 -26.11 6.90
N SER A 562 -23.25 -26.74 7.90
CA SER A 562 -23.88 -28.06 7.72
C SER A 562 -25.24 -27.87 7.05
N GLY A 563 -25.33 -28.04 5.72
CA GLY A 563 -26.56 -27.79 4.96
C GLY A 563 -26.50 -28.31 3.53
N ASN A 564 -27.01 -29.52 3.33
CA ASN A 564 -26.97 -30.35 2.12
C ASN A 564 -27.39 -29.68 0.78
N PHE A 565 -26.76 -30.18 -0.30
CA PHE A 565 -27.06 -30.05 -1.74
C PHE A 565 -26.76 -28.69 -2.40
#